data_AF-A0A7D5R9H9-F1
#
_entry.id   AF-A0A7D5R9H9-F1
#
_cell.length_a   1.000
_cell.length_b   1.000
_cell.length_c   1.000
_cell.angle_alpha   90.00
_cell.angle_beta   90.00
_cell.angle_gamma   90.00
#
_symmetry.space_group_name_H-M   'P 1'
#
loop_
_entity.id
_entity.type
_entity.pdbx_description
1 polymer ?
#
loop_
_entity_poly.entity_id
_entity_poly.type
_entity_poly.pdbx_seq_one_letter_code
_entity_poly.pdbx_strand_id
1 'polypeptide(L)'
;MIFSEITGDLQAQLKSNLPQIRILLKKNPAMAYTKITEIGFAVGRKYKIQLIVNFPQRGKIEDFDSYGMQDLSIIIDRQKKNFPIQRSIIKDKAREIFGNIQIDDAYMYEGKEGVRVFPDGGRIDILPHSIHIWCKFDEKVTSYCNWLLINVYQMSYDSSFTSS
;
A
#
# COMPACT_ATOMS: atom_id res chain seq x y z
N MET A 1 -1.28 10.46 -10.57
CA MET A 1 -0.56 9.19 -10.35
C MET A 1 -1.45 8.34 -9.47
N ILE A 2 -1.78 7.12 -9.89
CA ILE A 2 -2.84 6.32 -9.28
C ILE A 2 -2.56 6.03 -7.80
N PHE A 3 -1.29 5.80 -7.46
CA PHE A 3 -0.88 5.61 -6.06
C PHE A 3 -1.13 6.85 -5.20
N SER A 4 -0.74 8.04 -5.68
CA SER A 4 -0.95 9.31 -4.97
C SER A 4 -2.43 9.64 -4.79
N GLU A 5 -3.26 9.29 -5.77
CA GLU A 5 -4.70 9.50 -5.70
C GLU A 5 -5.34 8.58 -4.64
N ILE A 6 -5.04 7.27 -4.70
CA ILE A 6 -5.51 6.29 -3.72
C ILE A 6 -5.10 6.69 -2.29
N THR A 7 -3.83 7.04 -2.10
CA THR A 7 -3.29 7.40 -0.77
C THR A 7 -3.77 8.77 -0.31
N GLY A 8 -3.97 9.72 -1.22
CA GLY A 8 -4.59 11.02 -0.91
C GLY A 8 -6.03 10.87 -0.43
N ASP A 9 -6.84 10.06 -1.10
CA ASP A 9 -8.20 9.72 -0.68
C ASP A 9 -8.22 9.06 0.69
N LEU A 10 -7.31 8.11 0.93
CA LEU A 10 -7.16 7.43 2.21
C LEU A 10 -6.80 8.42 3.34
N GLN A 11 -5.78 9.27 3.12
CA GLN A 11 -5.34 10.27 4.09
C GLN A 11 -6.48 11.27 4.40
N ALA A 12 -7.22 11.72 3.39
CA ALA A 12 -8.36 12.62 3.58
C ALA A 12 -9.45 11.98 4.47
N GLN A 13 -9.78 10.70 4.23
CA GLN A 13 -10.79 9.99 5.03
C GLN A 13 -10.30 9.67 6.46
N LEU A 14 -9.04 9.30 6.64
CA LEU A 14 -8.46 9.09 7.97
C LEU A 14 -8.44 10.39 8.77
N LYS A 15 -8.05 11.50 8.13
CA LYS A 15 -8.02 12.84 8.75
C LYS A 15 -9.41 13.30 9.17
N SER A 16 -10.43 13.15 8.31
CA SER A 16 -11.80 13.56 8.64
C SER A 16 -12.42 12.74 9.78
N ASN A 17 -12.00 11.47 9.94
CA ASN A 17 -12.45 10.57 11.01
C ASN A 17 -11.56 10.60 12.26
N LEU A 18 -10.48 11.41 12.27
CA LEU A 18 -9.48 11.41 13.34
C LEU A 18 -10.06 11.65 14.75
N PRO A 19 -11.02 12.58 14.97
CA PRO A 19 -11.63 12.76 16.28
C PRO A 19 -12.30 11.48 16.80
N GLN A 20 -13.04 10.77 15.94
CA GLN A 20 -13.69 9.50 16.29
C GLN A 20 -12.65 8.42 16.58
N ILE A 21 -11.61 8.30 15.75
CA ILE A 21 -10.52 7.35 15.95
C ILE A 21 -9.85 7.57 17.31
N ARG A 22 -9.56 8.81 17.68
CA ARG A 22 -8.95 9.15 18.99
C ARG A 22 -9.85 8.75 20.17
N ILE A 23 -11.16 8.96 20.06
CA ILE A 23 -12.11 8.54 21.10
C ILE A 23 -12.14 7.01 21.22
N LEU A 24 -12.18 6.28 20.09
CA LEU A 24 -12.17 4.83 20.08
C LEU A 24 -10.87 4.26 20.64
N LEU A 25 -9.73 4.87 20.31
CA LEU A 25 -8.41 4.42 20.74
C LEU A 25 -8.27 4.49 22.27
N LYS A 26 -8.74 5.58 22.88
CA LYS A 26 -8.79 5.73 24.34
C LYS A 26 -9.67 4.70 25.04
N LYS A 27 -10.71 4.21 24.37
CA LYS A 27 -11.62 3.19 24.91
C LYS A 27 -11.04 1.78 24.75
N ASN A 28 -10.63 1.45 23.53
CA ASN A 28 -10.09 0.14 23.17
C ASN A 28 -9.36 0.23 21.82
N PRO A 29 -8.04 -0.08 21.77
CA PRO A 29 -7.28 -0.08 20.53
C PRO A 29 -7.85 -0.93 19.40
N ALA A 30 -8.49 -2.06 19.72
CA ALA A 30 -9.14 -2.91 18.73
C ALA A 30 -10.28 -2.18 18.01
N MET A 31 -11.04 -1.33 18.70
CA MET A 31 -12.13 -0.56 18.09
C MET A 31 -11.60 0.51 17.13
N ALA A 32 -10.52 1.19 17.51
CA ALA A 32 -9.86 2.14 16.61
C ALA A 32 -9.32 1.45 15.37
N TYR A 33 -8.68 0.28 15.54
CA TYR A 33 -8.18 -0.53 14.43
C TYR A 33 -9.30 -0.97 13.48
N THR A 34 -10.43 -1.44 14.01
CA THR A 34 -11.61 -1.78 13.20
C THR A 34 -12.10 -0.58 12.40
N LYS A 35 -12.25 0.58 13.03
CA LYS A 35 -12.70 1.81 12.34
C LYS A 35 -11.73 2.24 11.23
N ILE A 36 -10.42 2.17 11.48
CA ILE A 36 -9.38 2.49 10.48
C ILE A 36 -9.45 1.50 9.31
N THR A 37 -9.64 0.21 9.60
CA THR A 37 -9.78 -0.85 8.59
C THR A 37 -11.04 -0.62 7.73
N GLU A 38 -12.17 -0.27 8.34
CA GLU A 38 -13.40 0.07 7.63
C GLU A 38 -13.21 1.26 6.67
N ILE A 39 -12.48 2.30 7.11
CA ILE A 39 -12.13 3.45 6.28
C ILE A 39 -11.27 2.99 5.09
N GLY A 40 -10.23 2.20 5.34
CA GLY A 40 -9.36 1.64 4.29
C GLY A 40 -10.16 0.84 3.25
N PHE A 41 -11.07 -0.04 3.70
CA PHE A 41 -11.93 -0.80 2.81
C PHE A 41 -12.91 0.08 2.03
N ALA A 42 -13.47 1.12 2.66
CA ALA A 42 -14.37 2.05 1.98
C ALA A 42 -13.67 2.81 0.85
N VAL A 43 -12.46 3.29 1.09
CA VAL A 43 -11.65 3.94 0.05
C VAL A 43 -11.24 2.95 -1.03
N GLY A 44 -10.72 1.78 -0.64
CA GLY A 44 -10.27 0.74 -1.58
C GLY A 44 -11.36 0.28 -2.56
N ARG A 45 -12.63 0.21 -2.11
CA ARG A 45 -13.77 -0.14 -2.98
C ARG A 45 -13.90 0.78 -4.20
N LYS A 46 -13.59 2.08 -4.08
CA LYS A 46 -13.62 3.03 -5.22
C LYS A 46 -12.66 2.61 -6.34
N TYR A 47 -11.56 1.97 -5.96
CA TYR A 47 -10.48 1.55 -6.86
C TYR A 47 -10.47 0.03 -7.11
N LYS A 48 -11.51 -0.69 -6.68
CA LYS A 48 -11.62 -2.16 -6.79
C LYS A 48 -10.45 -2.92 -6.13
N ILE A 49 -9.92 -2.39 -5.02
CA ILE A 49 -8.82 -2.98 -4.22
C ILE A 49 -9.20 -3.00 -2.73
N GLN A 50 -8.38 -3.64 -1.89
CA GLN A 50 -8.45 -3.50 -0.43
C GLN A 50 -7.25 -2.72 0.07
N LEU A 51 -7.50 -1.68 0.88
CA LEU A 51 -6.45 -0.94 1.59
C LEU A 51 -6.47 -1.32 3.07
N ILE A 52 -5.32 -1.65 3.62
CA ILE A 52 -5.16 -1.98 5.04
C ILE A 52 -4.02 -1.13 5.59
N VAL A 53 -4.36 -0.22 6.51
CA VAL A 53 -3.37 0.52 7.30
C VAL A 53 -2.89 -0.39 8.41
N ASN A 54 -1.59 -0.63 8.46
CA ASN A 54 -0.96 -1.54 9.40
C ASN A 54 -0.28 -0.78 10.54
N PHE A 55 -0.15 -1.43 11.69
CA PHE A 55 0.54 -0.89 12.86
C PHE A 55 1.55 -1.94 13.36
N PRO A 56 2.71 -2.09 12.69
CA PRO A 56 3.61 -3.23 12.91
C PRO A 56 4.31 -3.22 14.27
N GLN A 57 4.32 -2.08 14.96
CA GLN A 57 4.95 -1.92 16.27
C GLN A 57 3.94 -1.38 17.28
N ARG A 58 4.11 -1.74 18.55
CA ARG A 58 3.30 -1.20 19.65
C ARG A 58 3.41 0.34 19.66
N GLY A 59 2.29 1.02 19.85
CA GLY A 59 2.24 2.48 19.88
C GLY A 59 2.18 3.16 18.51
N LYS A 60 2.44 2.47 17.38
CA LYS A 60 2.31 3.07 16.03
C LYS A 60 0.90 3.58 15.73
N ILE A 61 -0.13 2.97 16.32
CA ILE A 61 -1.52 3.44 16.21
C ILE A 61 -1.79 4.76 16.94
N GLU A 62 -0.83 5.28 17.71
CA GLU A 62 -0.92 6.60 18.35
C GLU A 62 -0.23 7.69 17.50
N ASP A 63 0.53 7.30 16.48
CA ASP A 63 1.19 8.20 15.52
C ASP A 63 0.22 8.64 14.42
N PHE A 64 -0.73 9.50 14.79
CA PHE A 64 -1.82 9.97 13.93
C PHE A 64 -1.34 10.67 12.66
N ASP A 65 -0.16 11.30 12.68
CA ASP A 65 0.37 12.03 11.54
C ASP A 65 0.89 11.08 10.45
N SER A 66 1.21 9.82 10.81
CA SER A 66 1.69 8.81 9.86
C SER A 66 0.58 8.07 9.10
N TYR A 67 -0.69 8.33 9.44
CA TYR A 67 -1.84 7.58 8.94
C TYR A 67 -1.99 7.73 7.43
N GLY A 68 -1.82 6.62 6.69
CA GLY A 68 -1.89 6.62 5.23
C GLY A 68 -0.64 7.21 4.55
N MET A 69 0.45 7.44 5.29
CA MET A 69 1.74 7.93 4.78
C MET A 69 2.87 6.90 4.87
N GLN A 70 2.58 5.73 5.47
CA GLN A 70 3.47 4.58 5.62
C GLN A 70 2.64 3.34 5.99
N ASP A 71 3.29 2.18 6.10
CA ASP A 71 2.72 0.95 6.67
C ASP A 71 1.38 0.53 6.03
N LEU A 72 1.31 0.47 4.69
CA LEU A 72 0.09 0.22 3.93
C LEU A 72 0.16 -1.08 3.14
N SER A 73 -0.88 -1.90 3.24
CA SER A 73 -1.09 -3.03 2.33
C SER A 73 -2.15 -2.68 1.29
N ILE A 74 -1.85 -2.96 0.03
CA ILE A 74 -2.78 -2.89 -1.09
C ILE A 74 -3.00 -4.32 -1.58
N ILE A 75 -4.22 -4.83 -1.46
CA ILE A 75 -4.61 -6.13 -2.01
C ILE A 75 -5.39 -5.88 -3.29
N ILE A 76 -4.86 -6.33 -4.42
CA ILE A 76 -5.41 -6.08 -5.75
C ILE A 76 -6.34 -7.22 -6.16
N ASP A 77 -5.80 -8.44 -6.25
CA ASP A 77 -6.56 -9.61 -6.71
C ASP A 77 -5.98 -10.88 -6.09
N ARG A 78 -6.66 -11.42 -5.07
CA ARG A 78 -6.23 -12.62 -4.33
C ARG A 78 -6.14 -13.88 -5.21
N GLN A 79 -6.78 -13.89 -6.38
CA GLN A 79 -6.72 -15.02 -7.31
C GLN A 79 -5.40 -15.05 -8.10
N LYS A 80 -4.72 -13.90 -8.27
CA LYS A 80 -3.42 -13.85 -8.96
C LYS A 80 -2.36 -14.62 -8.16
N LYS A 81 -1.73 -15.58 -8.85
CA LYS A 81 -0.63 -16.40 -8.30
C LYS A 81 0.74 -16.09 -8.93
N ASN A 82 0.76 -15.44 -10.10
CA ASN A 82 1.97 -15.13 -10.86
C ASN A 82 1.97 -13.67 -11.31
N PHE A 83 3.15 -13.08 -11.47
CA PHE A 83 3.27 -11.78 -12.10
C PHE A 83 3.01 -11.86 -13.61
N PRO A 84 2.39 -10.83 -14.22
CA PRO A 84 2.25 -10.75 -15.67
C PRO A 84 3.56 -10.38 -16.38
N ILE A 85 4.59 -9.98 -15.63
CA ILE A 85 5.92 -9.64 -16.14
C ILE A 85 7.00 -10.39 -15.35
N GLN A 86 8.21 -10.49 -15.92
CA GLN A 86 9.33 -11.14 -15.24
C GLN A 86 9.72 -10.36 -13.97
N ARG A 87 10.08 -11.08 -12.91
CA ARG A 87 10.57 -10.49 -11.65
C ARG A 87 11.79 -9.60 -11.87
N SER A 88 12.70 -9.98 -12.79
CA SER A 88 13.86 -9.17 -13.17
C SER A 88 13.48 -7.74 -13.54
N ILE A 89 12.40 -7.53 -14.31
CA ILE A 89 11.92 -6.21 -14.71
C ILE A 89 11.48 -5.39 -13.50
N ILE A 90 10.81 -6.02 -12.52
CA ILE A 90 10.42 -5.36 -11.26
C ILE A 90 11.67 -4.94 -10.48
N LYS A 91 12.67 -5.84 -10.37
CA LYS A 91 13.94 -5.57 -9.67
C LYS A 91 14.73 -4.45 -10.36
N ASP A 92 14.82 -4.47 -11.68
CA ASP A 92 15.54 -3.47 -12.47
C ASP A 92 14.89 -2.09 -12.33
N LYS A 93 13.55 -2.03 -12.34
CA LYS A 93 12.85 -0.77 -12.09
C LYS A 93 13.10 -0.21 -10.69
N ALA A 94 13.20 -1.09 -9.68
CA ALA A 94 13.55 -0.66 -8.35
C ALA A 94 14.97 -0.08 -8.29
N ARG A 95 15.95 -0.70 -8.97
CA ARG A 95 17.32 -0.15 -9.06
C ARG A 95 17.37 1.18 -9.80
N GLU A 96 16.58 1.33 -10.85
CA GLU A 96 16.46 2.59 -11.60
C GLU A 96 16.01 3.75 -10.68
N ILE A 97 15.02 3.52 -9.82
CA ILE A 97 14.43 4.57 -8.97
C ILE A 97 15.22 4.79 -7.68
N PHE A 98 15.61 3.71 -7.00
CA PHE A 98 16.24 3.78 -5.68
C PHE A 98 17.77 3.75 -5.71
N GLY A 99 18.37 3.39 -6.84
CA GLY A 99 19.81 3.22 -6.97
C GLY A 99 20.29 1.86 -6.47
N ASN A 100 21.46 1.84 -5.83
CA ASN A 100 22.07 0.60 -5.33
C ASN A 100 21.45 0.16 -4.00
N ILE A 101 20.32 -0.54 -4.06
CA ILE A 101 19.60 -1.08 -2.91
C ILE A 101 19.63 -2.61 -2.87
N GLN A 102 19.39 -3.18 -1.69
CA GLN A 102 19.14 -4.62 -1.55
C GLN A 102 17.79 -4.98 -2.19
N ILE A 103 17.78 -6.09 -2.93
CA ILE A 103 16.59 -6.64 -3.58
C ILE A 103 16.66 -8.16 -3.52
N ASP A 104 15.64 -8.76 -2.91
CA ASP A 104 15.55 -10.20 -2.69
C ASP A 104 14.33 -10.79 -3.40
N ASP A 105 14.36 -12.10 -3.62
CA ASP A 105 13.14 -12.84 -3.90
C ASP A 105 12.33 -13.02 -2.62
N ALA A 106 11.03 -12.76 -2.71
CA ALA A 106 10.10 -12.96 -1.59
C ALA A 106 9.39 -14.29 -1.77
N TYR A 107 9.77 -15.31 -1.00
CA TYR A 107 9.12 -16.62 -1.03
C TYR A 107 7.88 -16.63 -0.15
N MET A 108 6.73 -17.03 -0.70
CA MET A 108 5.50 -17.29 0.05
C MET A 108 5.17 -18.80 0.04
N TYR A 109 4.23 -19.21 0.89
CA TYR A 109 3.61 -20.54 0.81
C TYR A 109 2.91 -20.75 -0.54
N GLU A 110 2.81 -22.01 -0.97
CA GLU A 110 2.14 -22.44 -2.22
C GLU A 110 2.80 -21.96 -3.53
N GLY A 111 4.12 -21.78 -3.55
CA GLY A 111 4.87 -21.51 -4.78
C GLY A 111 4.65 -20.11 -5.37
N LYS A 112 4.05 -19.19 -4.61
CA LYS A 112 3.95 -17.78 -5.02
C LYS A 112 5.29 -17.09 -4.74
N GLU A 113 5.96 -16.68 -5.81
CA GLU A 113 7.22 -15.95 -5.74
C GLU A 113 6.98 -14.45 -5.94
N GLY A 114 7.49 -13.66 -5.01
CA GLY A 114 7.44 -12.20 -4.97
C GLY A 114 8.81 -11.56 -5.17
N VAL A 115 8.83 -10.24 -5.09
CA VAL A 115 10.05 -9.43 -5.02
C VAL A 115 9.99 -8.59 -3.75
N ARG A 116 11.10 -8.53 -3.01
CA ARG A 116 11.26 -7.64 -1.86
C ARG A 116 12.34 -6.62 -2.18
N VAL A 117 12.04 -5.34 -1.99
CA VAL A 117 12.98 -4.24 -2.18
C VAL A 117 13.15 -3.48 -0.88
N PHE A 118 14.37 -2.97 -0.64
CA PHE A 118 14.72 -2.24 0.59
C PHE A 118 15.16 -0.81 0.27
N PRO A 119 14.22 0.11 -0.02
CA PRO A 119 14.52 1.53 -0.06
C PRO A 119 14.88 2.05 1.34
N ASP A 120 15.48 3.23 1.41
CA ASP A 120 15.83 3.87 2.67
C ASP A 120 14.62 3.94 3.61
N GLY A 121 14.81 3.51 4.87
CA GLY A 121 13.77 3.60 5.89
C GLY A 121 12.73 2.47 5.90
N GLY A 122 12.88 1.41 5.10
CA GLY A 122 12.07 0.20 5.30
C GLY A 122 12.14 -0.81 4.15
N ARG A 123 10.98 -1.41 3.81
CA ARG A 123 10.89 -2.39 2.72
C ARG A 123 9.55 -2.29 1.99
N ILE A 124 9.54 -2.78 0.76
CA ILE A 124 8.32 -3.01 -0.01
C ILE A 124 8.30 -4.47 -0.44
N ASP A 125 7.23 -5.19 -0.06
CA ASP A 125 6.97 -6.56 -0.48
C ASP A 125 6.00 -6.52 -1.67
N ILE A 126 6.47 -6.93 -2.84
CA ILE A 126 5.69 -7.03 -4.08
C ILE A 126 5.32 -8.50 -4.25
N LEU A 127 4.02 -8.80 -4.20
CA LEU A 127 3.46 -10.13 -4.43
C LEU A 127 2.52 -10.11 -5.65
N PRO A 128 2.27 -11.24 -6.33
CA PRO A 128 1.37 -11.29 -7.49
C PRO A 128 -0.03 -10.68 -7.28
N HIS A 129 -0.52 -10.70 -6.03
CA HIS A 129 -1.86 -10.25 -5.66
C HIS A 129 -1.89 -8.99 -4.79
N SER A 130 -0.75 -8.54 -4.28
CA SER A 130 -0.68 -7.45 -3.31
C SER A 130 0.66 -6.74 -3.29
N ILE A 131 0.66 -5.50 -2.81
CA ILE A 131 1.86 -4.75 -2.43
C ILE A 131 1.75 -4.43 -0.94
N HIS A 132 2.83 -4.60 -0.19
CA HIS A 132 2.92 -4.16 1.20
C HIS A 132 4.09 -3.19 1.36
N ILE A 133 3.80 -1.99 1.82
CA ILE A 133 4.73 -0.87 1.87
C ILE A 133 4.99 -0.54 3.34
N TRP A 134 6.18 -0.90 3.82
CA TRP A 134 6.59 -0.80 5.23
C TRP A 134 7.61 0.34 5.45
N CYS A 135 7.52 1.39 4.64
CA CYS A 135 8.35 2.58 4.70
C CYS A 135 7.48 3.83 4.45
N LYS A 136 8.06 5.00 4.68
CA LYS A 136 7.41 6.28 4.40
C LYS A 136 7.25 6.52 2.90
N PHE A 137 6.16 7.18 2.53
CA PHE A 137 5.90 7.53 1.13
C PHE A 137 6.61 8.84 0.80
N ASP A 138 7.84 8.73 0.34
CA ASP A 138 8.54 9.83 -0.32
C ASP A 138 8.24 9.84 -1.85
N GLU A 139 8.89 10.74 -2.58
CA GLU A 139 8.74 10.83 -4.03
C GLU A 139 9.13 9.53 -4.74
N LYS A 140 10.24 8.90 -4.37
CA LYS A 140 10.74 7.67 -5.00
C LYS A 140 9.81 6.48 -4.75
N VAL A 141 9.37 6.30 -3.50
CA VAL A 141 8.40 5.27 -3.10
C VAL A 141 7.09 5.48 -3.84
N THR A 142 6.62 6.73 -3.93
CA THR A 142 5.40 7.09 -4.67
C THR A 142 5.52 6.75 -6.15
N SER A 143 6.62 7.13 -6.80
CA SER A 143 6.88 6.84 -8.22
C SER A 143 6.96 5.35 -8.50
N TYR A 144 7.67 4.59 -7.64
CA TYR A 144 7.79 3.14 -7.79
C TYR A 144 6.45 2.44 -7.59
N CYS A 145 5.69 2.79 -6.54
CA CYS A 145 4.36 2.21 -6.31
C CYS A 145 3.39 2.55 -7.44
N ASN A 146 3.43 3.77 -7.98
CA ASN A 146 2.64 4.13 -9.16
C ASN A 146 3.00 3.26 -10.37
N TRP A 147 4.30 3.06 -10.63
CA TRP A 147 4.75 2.20 -11.72
C TRP A 147 4.30 0.74 -11.52
N LEU A 148 4.38 0.21 -10.29
CA LEU A 148 3.90 -1.14 -9.97
C LEU A 148 2.40 -1.29 -10.26
N LEU A 149 1.57 -0.36 -9.78
CA LEU A 149 0.12 -0.44 -9.97
C LEU A 149 -0.26 -0.48 -11.46
N ILE A 150 0.45 0.28 -12.30
CA ILE A 150 0.21 0.33 -13.75
C ILE A 150 0.79 -0.91 -14.45
N ASN A 151 2.06 -1.25 -14.22
CA ASN A 151 2.79 -2.20 -15.07
C ASN A 151 2.77 -3.63 -14.54
N VAL A 152 2.66 -3.81 -13.22
CA VAL A 152 2.60 -5.13 -12.58
C VAL A 152 1.16 -5.53 -12.31
N TYR A 153 0.35 -4.61 -11.81
CA TYR A 153 -1.03 -4.91 -11.43
C TYR A 153 -2.05 -4.55 -12.52
N GLN A 154 -1.62 -3.89 -13.59
CA GLN A 154 -2.45 -3.52 -14.74
C GLN A 154 -3.68 -2.71 -14.35
N MET A 155 -3.54 -1.86 -13.32
CA MET A 155 -4.59 -0.92 -12.93
C MET A 155 -4.62 0.23 -13.94
N SER A 156 -5.72 0.35 -14.67
CA SER A 156 -5.99 1.52 -15.52
C SER A 156 -6.51 2.68 -14.68
N TYR A 157 -6.19 3.89 -15.11
CA TYR A 157 -7.04 5.04 -14.86
C TYR A 157 -8.32 4.84 -15.68
N ASP A 158 -9.38 4.32 -15.08
CA ASP A 158 -10.70 4.44 -15.70
C ASP A 158 -11.10 5.91 -15.59
N SER A 159 -10.82 6.70 -16.63
CA SER A 159 -11.23 8.10 -16.77
C SER A 159 -12.76 8.28 -16.93
N SER A 160 -13.54 7.21 -16.79
CA SER A 160 -15.00 7.20 -16.96
C SER A 160 -15.79 7.82 -15.80
N PHE A 161 -15.15 8.30 -14.74
CA PHE A 161 -15.82 8.97 -13.62
C PHE A 161 -15.83 10.51 -13.68
N THR A 162 -15.38 11.12 -14.79
CA THR A 162 -15.46 12.59 -15.00
C THR A 162 -16.62 13.02 -15.89
N SER A 163 -17.72 12.27 -15.86
CA SER A 163 -18.96 12.68 -16.54
C SER A 163 -20.18 12.22 -15.75
N SER A 164 -20.59 13.01 -14.76
CA SER A 164 -21.94 13.00 -14.18
C SER A 164 -22.24 14.40 -13.65
#